data_AF-A0A087BHL0-F1
#
_entry.id   AF-A0A087BHL0-F1
#
_cell.length_a   1.000
_cell.length_b   1.000
_cell.length_c   1.000
_cell.angle_alpha   90.00
_cell.angle_beta   90.00
_cell.angle_gamma   90.00
#
_symmetry.space_group_name_H-M   'P 1'
#
loop_
_entity.id
_entity.type
_entity.pdbx_description
1 polymer ?
#
loop_
_entity_poly.entity_id
_entity_poly.type
_entity_poly.pdbx_seq_one_letter_code
_entity_poly.pdbx_strand_id
1 'polypeptide(L)'
;MAEPIDLTQQALTALADAGLGNESTAESFVIGYQAGYDAALTLAISIETHLNSNEPTDEEIETCARGFFEGTPGITNWDAVSEHSKQAWLHAAKKALAAVNTMKTEEES
;
A
#
# COMPACT_ATOMS: atom_id res chain seq x y z
N MET A 1 18.24 25.01 12.20
CA MET A 1 16.96 24.29 12.04
C MET A 1 16.54 23.89 13.44
N ALA A 2 15.41 24.39 13.94
CA ALA A 2 14.91 23.97 15.25
C ALA A 2 14.42 22.53 15.15
N GLU A 3 14.83 21.66 16.06
CA GLU A 3 14.28 20.31 16.11
C GLU A 3 12.77 20.41 16.36
N PRO A 4 11.94 19.61 15.64
CA PRO A 4 10.51 19.61 15.87
C PRO A 4 10.24 19.22 17.32
N ILE A 5 9.46 20.05 18.00
CA ILE A 5 9.07 19.83 19.38
C ILE A 5 8.24 18.54 19.45
N ASP A 6 8.74 17.55 20.21
CA ASP A 6 8.00 16.34 20.52
C ASP A 6 6.96 16.63 21.61
N LEU A 7 5.74 16.98 21.16
CA LEU A 7 4.61 17.29 22.03
C LEU A 7 4.15 16.07 22.85
N THR A 8 4.34 14.86 22.33
CA THR A 8 4.04 13.62 23.06
C THR A 8 4.97 13.51 24.26
N GLN A 9 6.27 13.71 24.05
CA GLN A 9 7.24 13.64 25.14
C GLN A 9 7.11 14.79 26.14
N GLN A 10 6.70 15.98 25.69
CA GLN A 10 6.35 17.07 26.61
C GLN A 10 5.13 16.72 27.47
N ALA A 11 4.08 16.14 26.88
CA ALA A 11 2.89 15.73 27.62
C ALA A 11 3.22 14.64 28.65
N LEU A 12 3.99 13.61 28.29
CA LEU A 12 4.43 12.56 29.21
C LEU A 12 5.27 13.11 30.35
N THR A 13 6.19 14.04 30.06
CA THR A 13 7.00 14.71 31.09
C THR A 13 6.12 15.53 32.04
N ALA A 14 5.18 16.31 31.52
CA ALA A 14 4.27 17.11 32.33
C ALA A 14 3.33 16.25 33.21
N LEU A 15 2.91 15.08 32.70
CA LEU A 15 2.12 14.12 33.46
C LEU A 15 2.94 13.51 34.61
N ALA A 16 4.20 13.14 34.35
CA ALA A 16 5.12 12.65 35.37
C ALA A 16 5.39 13.71 36.46
N ASP A 17 5.62 14.97 36.07
CA ASP A 17 5.82 16.10 36.99
C ASP A 17 4.58 16.40 37.83
N ALA A 18 3.38 16.15 37.29
CA ALA A 18 2.11 16.26 38.00
C ALA A 18 1.82 15.09 38.97
N GLY A 19 2.73 14.10 39.05
CA GLY A 19 2.55 12.89 39.87
C GLY A 19 1.60 11.86 39.25
N LEU A 20 1.17 12.07 38.01
CA LEU A 20 0.38 11.13 37.20
C LEU A 20 1.34 10.28 36.39
N GLY A 21 2.09 9.40 37.06
CA GLY A 21 3.07 8.51 36.43
C GLY A 21 2.48 7.31 35.66
N ASN A 22 3.35 6.31 35.46
CA ASN A 22 3.37 5.22 34.46
C ASN A 22 2.14 4.30 34.31
N GLU A 23 1.03 4.59 34.97
CA GLU A 23 -0.21 3.81 34.95
C GLU A 23 -1.46 4.71 35.01
N SER A 24 -1.30 6.03 34.80
CA SER A 24 -2.43 6.95 34.79
C SER A 24 -3.23 6.82 33.49
N THR A 25 -4.55 7.00 33.59
CA THR A 25 -5.43 7.05 32.40
C THR A 25 -5.00 8.13 31.40
N ALA A 26 -4.40 9.22 31.89
CA ALA A 26 -3.91 10.31 31.06
C ALA A 26 -2.68 9.89 30.24
N GLU A 27 -1.74 9.16 30.85
CA GLU A 27 -0.57 8.65 30.15
C GLU A 27 -0.96 7.62 29.07
N SER A 28 -1.83 6.67 29.43
CA SER A 28 -2.38 5.69 28.48
C SER A 28 -3.12 6.35 27.31
N PHE A 29 -3.79 7.49 27.55
CA PHE A 29 -4.43 8.25 26.49
C PHE A 29 -3.40 8.87 25.53
N VAL A 30 -2.34 9.50 26.05
CA VAL A 30 -1.28 10.11 25.24
C VAL A 30 -0.55 9.05 24.40
N ILE A 31 -0.20 7.91 25.00
CA ILE A 31 0.43 6.79 24.29
C ILE A 31 -0.51 6.20 23.24
N GLY A 32 -1.79 6.01 23.58
CA GLY A 32 -2.79 5.50 22.64
C GLY A 32 -3.00 6.44 21.44
N TYR A 33 -2.96 7.76 21.67
CA TYR A 33 -3.02 8.76 20.60
C TYR A 33 -1.82 8.66 19.65
N GLN A 34 -0.61 8.55 20.19
CA GLN A 34 0.60 8.38 19.38
C GLN A 34 0.54 7.09 18.55
N ALA A 35 0.21 5.96 19.17
CA ALA A 35 0.10 4.68 18.47
C ALA A 35 -0.98 4.71 17.37
N GLY A 36 -2.13 5.34 17.65
CA GLY A 36 -3.20 5.52 16.67
C GLY A 36 -2.79 6.43 15.50
N TYR A 37 -2.06 7.51 15.79
CA TYR A 37 -1.51 8.41 14.78
C TYR A 37 -0.50 7.69 13.87
N ASP A 38 0.44 6.92 14.44
CA ASP A 38 1.42 6.16 13.66
C ASP A 38 0.76 5.11 12.75
N ALA A 39 -0.28 4.42 13.25
CA ALA A 39 -1.07 3.49 12.45
C ALA A 39 -1.79 4.20 11.29
N ALA A 40 -2.40 5.36 11.56
CA ALA A 40 -3.07 6.16 10.54
C ALA A 40 -2.09 6.71 9.48
N LEU A 41 -0.92 7.19 9.91
CA LEU A 41 0.14 7.65 9.02
C LEU A 41 0.66 6.51 8.13
N THR A 42 0.89 5.33 8.72
CA THR A 42 1.30 4.13 7.98
C THR A 42 0.27 3.75 6.92
N LEU A 43 -1.02 3.80 7.27
CA LEU A 43 -2.11 3.54 6.32
C LEU A 43 -2.15 4.59 5.20
N ALA A 44 -2.02 5.87 5.52
CA ALA A 44 -1.98 6.94 4.54
C ALA A 44 -0.82 6.78 3.56
N ILE A 45 0.40 6.50 4.06
CA ILE A 45 1.58 6.22 3.24
C ILE A 45 1.34 5.00 2.33
N SER A 46 0.73 3.94 2.86
CA SER A 46 0.41 2.75 2.07
C SER A 46 -0.57 3.06 0.93
N ILE A 47 -1.62 3.83 1.21
CA ILE A 47 -2.60 4.27 0.20
C ILE A 47 -1.93 5.17 -0.84
N GLU A 48 -1.15 6.18 -0.42
CA GLU A 48 -0.44 7.07 -1.34
C GLU A 48 0.56 6.31 -2.20
N THR A 49 1.27 5.34 -1.60
CA THR A 49 2.18 4.47 -2.34
C THR A 49 1.41 3.66 -3.37
N HIS A 50 0.27 3.06 -3.00
CA HIS A 50 -0.56 2.31 -3.93
C HIS A 50 -1.12 3.16 -5.07
N LEU A 51 -1.59 4.38 -4.77
CA LEU A 51 -2.12 5.32 -5.78
C LEU A 51 -1.04 5.87 -6.71
N ASN A 52 0.18 6.07 -6.21
CA ASN A 52 1.31 6.56 -7.00
C ASN A 52 2.14 5.42 -7.61
N SER A 53 1.82 4.17 -7.29
CA SER A 53 2.46 3.01 -7.91
C SER A 53 2.01 2.95 -9.36
N ASN A 54 2.99 2.93 -10.26
CA ASN A 54 2.83 2.46 -11.64
C ASN A 54 2.59 0.94 -11.73
N GLU A 55 2.25 0.31 -10.60
CA GLU A 55 1.94 -1.11 -10.55
C GLU A 55 0.50 -1.30 -11.04
N PRO A 56 0.27 -2.16 -12.05
CA PRO A 56 -1.07 -2.41 -12.53
C PRO A 56 -1.93 -3.02 -11.43
N THR A 57 -3.18 -2.57 -11.34
CA THR A 57 -4.18 -3.11 -10.42
C THR A 57 -4.57 -4.54 -10.79
N ASP A 58 -5.13 -5.29 -9.83
CA ASP A 58 -5.56 -6.68 -10.08
C ASP A 58 -6.59 -6.78 -11.23
N GLU A 59 -7.48 -5.80 -11.36
CA GLU A 59 -8.47 -5.72 -12.44
C GLU A 59 -7.82 -5.47 -13.81
N GLU A 60 -6.82 -4.59 -13.88
CA GLU A 60 -6.06 -4.36 -15.11
C GLU A 60 -5.24 -5.60 -15.51
N ILE A 61 -4.64 -6.27 -14.53
CA ILE A 61 -3.92 -7.53 -14.73
C ILE A 61 -4.87 -8.60 -15.27
N GLU A 62 -6.05 -8.78 -14.67
CA GLU A 62 -7.02 -9.78 -15.11
C GLU A 62 -7.56 -9.48 -16.51
N THR A 63 -7.89 -8.22 -16.79
CA THR A 63 -8.36 -7.78 -18.11
C THR A 63 -7.30 -8.01 -19.18
N CYS A 64 -6.04 -7.65 -18.90
CA CYS A 64 -4.92 -7.87 -19.81
C CYS A 64 -4.64 -9.37 -20.01
N ALA A 65 -4.69 -10.17 -18.95
CA ALA A 65 -4.50 -11.62 -19.00
C ALA A 65 -5.57 -12.32 -19.85
N ARG A 66 -6.84 -11.94 -19.68
CA ARG A 66 -7.95 -12.43 -20.52
C ARG A 66 -7.76 -12.03 -21.98
N GLY A 67 -7.36 -10.79 -22.26
CA GLY A 67 -7.07 -10.32 -23.62
C GLY A 67 -5.94 -11.13 -24.30
N PHE A 68 -4.85 -11.41 -23.58
CA PHE A 68 -3.77 -12.27 -24.09
C PHE A 68 -4.23 -13.71 -24.34
N PHE A 69 -5.05 -14.23 -23.43
CA PHE A 69 -5.60 -15.57 -23.54
C PHE A 69 -6.55 -15.71 -24.73
N GLU A 70 -7.50 -14.78 -24.91
CA GLU A 70 -8.46 -14.78 -26.02
C GLU A 70 -7.77 -14.57 -27.38
N GLY A 71 -6.65 -13.84 -27.41
CA GLY A 71 -5.81 -13.70 -28.60
C GLY A 71 -5.02 -14.95 -28.96
N THR A 72 -5.00 -15.98 -28.11
CA THR A 72 -4.27 -17.23 -28.35
C THR A 72 -5.13 -18.21 -29.17
N PRO A 73 -4.69 -18.65 -30.36
CA PRO A 73 -5.46 -19.56 -31.20
C PRO A 73 -5.72 -20.90 -30.51
N GLY A 74 -6.99 -21.34 -30.50
CA GLY A 74 -7.38 -22.70 -30.09
C GLY A 74 -7.84 -22.87 -28.64
N ILE A 75 -7.75 -21.84 -27.78
CA ILE A 75 -8.32 -21.88 -26.42
C ILE A 75 -9.30 -20.72 -26.25
N THR A 76 -10.57 -21.01 -25.97
CA THR A 76 -11.65 -20.00 -26.03
C THR A 76 -12.42 -19.81 -24.73
N ASN A 77 -12.12 -20.58 -23.68
CA ASN A 77 -12.86 -20.50 -22.41
C ASN A 77 -11.93 -20.29 -21.22
N TRP A 78 -11.84 -19.03 -20.77
CA TRP A 78 -11.06 -18.60 -19.61
C TRP A 78 -11.47 -19.31 -18.32
N ASP A 79 -12.77 -19.54 -18.12
CA ASP A 79 -13.28 -20.18 -16.91
C ASP A 79 -12.96 -21.68 -16.85
N ALA A 80 -12.75 -22.32 -17.99
CA ALA A 80 -12.40 -23.74 -18.08
C ALA A 80 -10.89 -24.03 -17.92
N VAL A 81 -10.05 -22.99 -17.82
CA VAL A 81 -8.60 -23.17 -17.68
C VAL A 81 -8.24 -23.50 -16.23
N SER A 82 -7.23 -24.36 -16.05
CA SER A 82 -6.68 -24.64 -14.72
C SER A 82 -6.15 -23.39 -14.02
N GLU A 83 -6.24 -23.36 -12.69
CA GLU A 83 -5.77 -22.23 -11.87
C GLU A 83 -4.27 -21.95 -12.11
N HIS A 84 -3.44 -22.98 -12.21
CA HIS A 84 -2.02 -22.83 -12.52
C HIS A 84 -1.78 -22.09 -13.84
N SER A 85 -2.61 -22.34 -14.86
CA SER A 85 -2.51 -21.64 -16.13
C SER A 85 -3.03 -20.21 -16.05
N LYS A 86 -4.12 -19.96 -15.30
CA LYS A 86 -4.61 -18.60 -15.03
C LYS A 86 -3.54 -17.75 -14.34
N GLN A 87 -2.89 -18.30 -13.31
CA GLN A 87 -1.78 -17.64 -12.62
C GLN A 87 -0.61 -17.32 -13.56
N ALA A 88 -0.30 -18.20 -14.52
CA ALA A 88 0.73 -17.93 -15.52
C ALA A 88 0.34 -16.73 -16.43
N TRP A 89 -0.92 -16.63 -16.86
CA TRP A 89 -1.42 -15.51 -17.66
C TRP A 89 -1.47 -14.20 -16.88
N LEU A 90 -1.93 -14.22 -15.63
CA LEU A 90 -1.93 -13.05 -14.73
C LEU A 90 -0.51 -12.54 -14.50
N HIS A 91 0.46 -13.45 -14.29
CA HIS A 91 1.85 -13.07 -14.12
C HIS A 91 2.46 -12.46 -15.40
N ALA A 92 2.13 -12.99 -16.58
CA ALA A 92 2.55 -12.43 -17.85
C ALA A 92 1.95 -11.02 -18.08
N ALA A 93 0.66 -10.85 -17.80
CA ALA A 93 -0.04 -9.57 -17.87
C ALA A 93 0.56 -8.52 -16.93
N LYS A 94 0.81 -8.88 -15.67
CA LYS A 94 1.46 -8.00 -14.68
C LYS A 94 2.81 -7.50 -15.17
N LYS A 95 3.65 -8.39 -15.73
CA LYS A 95 4.96 -8.00 -16.28
C LYS A 95 4.85 -7.10 -17.51
N ALA A 96 3.92 -7.38 -18.41
CA ALA A 96 3.71 -6.57 -19.60
C ALA A 96 3.24 -5.15 -19.25
N LEU A 97 2.26 -5.03 -18.36
CA LEU A 97 1.73 -3.74 -17.91
C LEU A 97 2.77 -2.93 -17.13
N ALA A 98 3.55 -3.56 -16.25
CA ALA A 98 4.64 -2.88 -15.54
C ALA A 98 5.71 -2.35 -16.52
N ALA A 99 6.04 -3.09 -17.57
CA ALA A 99 6.98 -2.65 -18.60
C ALA A 99 6.42 -1.45 -19.38
N VAL A 100 5.14 -1.48 -19.78
CA VAL A 100 4.47 -0.35 -20.47
C VAL A 100 4.44 0.90 -19.59
N ASN A 101 4.11 0.76 -18.31
CA ASN A 101 4.08 1.90 -17.39
C ASN A 101 5.48 2.49 -17.17
N THR A 102 6.52 1.66 -17.12
CA THR A 102 7.91 2.11 -17.05
C THR A 102 8.31 2.90 -18.31
N MET A 103 7.98 2.40 -19.50
CA MET A 103 8.27 3.09 -20.76
C MET A 103 7.56 4.45 -20.85
N LYS A 104 6.30 4.52 -20.40
CA LYS A 104 5.55 5.78 -20.36
C LYS A 104 6.23 6.82 -19.47
N THR A 105 6.75 6.42 -18.32
CA THR A 105 7.49 7.35 -17.44
C THR A 105 8.84 7.81 -18.00
N GLU A 106 9.45 7.06 -18.91
CA GLU A 106 10.70 7.45 -19.59
C GLU A 106 10.43 8.40 -20.78
N GLU A 107 9.27 8.30 -21.45
CA GLU A 107 8.88 9.23 -22.52
C GLU A 107 8.40 10.59 -22.00
N GLU A 108 7.88 10.65 -20.76
CA GLU A 108 7.34 11.87 -20.13
C GLU A 108 8.39 12.70 -19.36
N SER A 109 9.65 12.24 -19.27
CA SER A 109 10.76 12.83 -18.49
C SER A 109 11.84 13.46 -19.39
#